data_AF-A0AAU9SG24-F1
#
_entry.id   AF-A0AAU9SG24-F1
#
_cell.length_a   1.000
_cell.length_b   1.000
_cell.length_c   1.000
_cell.angle_alpha   90.00
_cell.angle_beta   90.00
_cell.angle_gamma   90.00
#
_symmetry.space_group_name_H-M   'P 1'
#
loop_
_entity.id
_entity.type
_entity.pdbx_description
1 polymer ?
#
loop_
_entity_poly.entity_id
_entity_poly.type
_entity_poly.pdbx_seq_one_letter_code
_entity_poly.pdbx_strand_id
1 'polypeptide(L)' 'MQKPRFLDWYLKIAIGSALIGGGMEFFMIKTGFYDKVTVLEAEKRAWENSPEAQAMREALNPWRNKDAEASKSP' A
#
# COMPACT_ATOMS: atom_id res chain seq x y z
N MET A 1 -7.69 -38.66 33.31
CA MET A 1 -8.20 -37.98 32.09
C MET A 1 -7.54 -36.60 32.02
N GLN A 2 -6.42 -36.46 31.31
CA GLN A 2 -5.70 -35.18 31.23
C GLN A 2 -6.46 -34.24 30.30
N LYS A 3 -6.96 -33.11 30.84
CA LYS A 3 -7.61 -32.04 30.07
C LYS A 3 -6.66 -31.61 28.93
N PRO A 4 -7.12 -31.45 27.67
CA PRO A 4 -6.31 -30.92 26.58
C PRO A 4 -6.06 -29.42 26.80
N ARG A 5 -5.23 -29.09 27.80
CA ARG A 5 -4.93 -27.71 28.24
C ARG A 5 -4.42 -26.84 27.09
N PHE A 6 -3.71 -27.45 26.15
CA PHE A 6 -3.23 -26.78 24.94
C PHE A 6 -4.38 -26.41 24.00
N LEU A 7 -5.36 -27.29 23.81
CA LEU A 7 -6.49 -27.03 22.93
C LEU A 7 -7.38 -25.89 23.48
N ASP A 8 -7.64 -25.89 24.79
CA ASP A 8 -8.37 -24.81 25.46
C ASP A 8 -7.64 -23.47 25.37
N TRP A 9 -6.31 -23.49 25.44
CA TRP A 9 -5.47 -22.30 25.27
C TRP A 9 -5.52 -21.74 23.85
N TYR A 10 -5.34 -22.59 22.83
CA TYR A 10 -5.41 -22.18 21.42
C TYR A 10 -6.80 -21.68 21.04
N LEU A 11 -7.86 -22.29 21.57
CA LEU A 11 -9.23 -21.85 21.30
C LEU A 11 -9.49 -20.43 21.82
N LYS A 12 -8.98 -20.09 23.01
CA LYS A 12 -9.08 -18.73 23.56
C LYS A 12 -8.35 -17.70 22.69
N ILE A 13 -7.15 -18.06 22.22
CA ILE A 13 -6.38 -17.22 21.31
C ILE A 13 -7.13 -17.03 19.99
N ALA A 14 -7.66 -18.11 19.41
CA ALA A 14 -8.39 -18.07 18.14
C ALA A 14 -9.61 -17.12 18.23
N ILE A 15 -10.38 -17.20 19.31
CA ILE A 15 -11.52 -16.31 19.55
C ILE A 15 -11.03 -14.86 19.69
N GLY A 16 -9.98 -14.62 20.47
CA GLY A 16 -9.40 -13.28 20.63
C GLY A 16 -8.89 -12.69 19.31
N SER A 17 -8.16 -13.48 18.52
CA SER A 17 -7.64 -13.04 17.22
C SER A 17 -8.76 -12.78 16.21
N ALA A 18 -9.82 -13.59 16.22
CA ALA A 18 -10.96 -13.39 15.33
C ALA A 18 -11.72 -12.10 15.66
N LEU A 19 -11.89 -11.78 16.95
CA LEU A 19 -12.52 -10.53 17.37
C LEU A 19 -11.69 -9.30 16.99
N ILE A 20 -10.37 -9.36 17.15
CA ILE A 20 -9.48 -8.25 16.76
C ILE A 20 -9.44 -8.08 15.24
N GLY A 21 -9.22 -9.17 14.50
CA GLY A 21 -9.17 -9.14 13.04
C GLY A 21 -10.50 -8.70 12.41
N GLY A 22 -11.61 -9.33 12.83
CA GLY A 22 -12.94 -8.94 12.39
C GLY A 22 -13.34 -7.53 12.82
N GLY A 23 -12.90 -7.09 14.01
CA GLY A 23 -13.10 -5.73 14.49
C GLY A 23 -12.37 -4.69 13.65
N MET A 24 -11.11 -4.95 13.27
CA MET A 24 -10.37 -4.09 12.33
C MET A 24 -11.03 -4.03 10.96
N GLU A 25 -11.44 -5.16 10.41
CA GLU A 25 -12.09 -5.21 9.10
C GLU A 25 -13.44 -4.48 9.10
N PHE A 26 -14.28 -4.74 10.10
CA PHE A 26 -15.55 -4.03 10.26
C PHE A 26 -15.35 -2.52 10.47
N PHE A 27 -14.34 -2.13 11.23
CA PHE A 27 -13.97 -0.72 11.40
C PHE A 27 -13.55 -0.07 10.08
N MET A 28 -12.75 -0.74 9.26
CA MET A 28 -12.33 -0.24 7.94
C MET A 28 -13.51 -0.10 6.97
N ILE A 29 -14.48 -1.02 7.00
CA ILE A 29 -15.71 -0.92 6.21
C ILE A 29 -16.56 0.26 6.70
N LYS A 30 -16.79 0.37 8.01
CA LYS A 30 -17.71 1.37 8.58
C LYS A 30 -17.17 2.79 8.53
N THR A 31 -15.86 2.98 8.71
CA THR A 31 -15.23 4.31 8.62
C THR A 31 -15.03 4.78 7.18
N GLY A 32 -15.40 3.96 6.18
CA GLY A 32 -15.16 4.26 4.78
C GLY A 32 -13.66 4.32 4.47
N PHE A 33 -12.84 3.57 5.21
CA PHE A 33 -11.39 3.57 5.01
C PHE A 33 -11.03 3.08 3.60
N TYR A 34 -11.79 2.12 3.07
CA TYR A 34 -11.64 1.65 1.69
C TYR A 34 -11.99 2.73 0.66
N ASP A 35 -13.04 3.52 0.88
CA ASP A 35 -13.36 4.66 0.01
C ASP A 35 -12.29 5.77 0.11
N LYS A 36 -11.76 6.00 1.31
CA LYS A 36 -10.67 6.96 1.52
C LYS A 36 -9.37 6.53 0.86
N VAL A 37 -8.99 5.25 0.93
CA VAL A 37 -7.81 4.73 0.24
C VAL A 37 -8.03 4.74 -1.27
N THR A 38 -9.23 4.46 -1.77
CA THR A 38 -9.53 4.53 -3.20
C THR A 38 -9.41 5.94 -3.74
N VAL A 39 -9.94 6.95 -3.02
CA VAL A 39 -9.78 8.36 -3.38
C VAL A 39 -8.32 8.78 -3.27
N LEU A 40 -7.62 8.43 -2.19
CA LEU A 40 -6.21 8.79 -2.00
C LEU A 40 -5.29 8.10 -3.03
N GLU A 41 -5.58 6.87 -3.44
CA GLU A 41 -4.85 6.16 -4.49
C GLU A 41 -5.15 6.76 -5.86
N ALA A 42 -6.39 7.19 -6.10
CA ALA A 42 -6.74 7.96 -7.29
C ALA A 42 -6.05 9.34 -7.31
N GLU A 43 -5.97 10.03 -6.17
CA GLU A 43 -5.25 11.30 -6.01
C GLU A 43 -3.73 11.10 -6.19
N LYS A 44 -3.15 10.04 -5.62
CA LYS A 44 -1.74 9.68 -5.83
C LYS A 44 -1.45 9.36 -7.29
N ARG A 45 -2.33 8.61 -7.97
CA ARG A 45 -2.19 8.28 -9.39
C ARG A 45 -2.38 9.49 -10.29
N ALA A 46 -3.29 10.40 -9.94
CA ALA A 46 -3.47 11.66 -10.64
C ALA A 46 -2.22 12.55 -10.49
N TRP A 47 -1.61 12.56 -9.30
CA TRP A 47 -0.36 13.27 -9.06
C TRP A 47 0.83 12.61 -9.78
N GLU A 48 0.95 11.29 -9.79
CA GLU A 48 2.01 10.57 -10.51
C GLU A 48 1.92 10.71 -12.03
N ASN A 49 0.71 10.89 -12.57
CA ASN A 49 0.46 11.21 -13.97
C ASN A 49 0.51 12.71 -14.28
N SER A 50 0.71 13.57 -13.27
CA SER A 50 0.82 15.00 -13.48
C SER A 50 2.11 15.36 -14.23
N PRO A 51 2.10 16.42 -15.06
CA PRO A 51 3.28 16.89 -15.76
C PRO A 51 4.42 17.29 -14.81
N GLU A 52 4.10 17.67 -13.57
CA GLU A 52 5.09 18.03 -12.54
C GLU A 52 5.88 16.80 -12.04
N ALA A 53 5.19 15.68 -11.81
CA ALA A 53 5.84 14.43 -11.42
C ALA A 53 6.66 13.84 -12.57
N GLN A 54 6.20 13.96 -13.82
CA GLN A 54 6.97 13.56 -15.00
C GLN A 54 8.20 14.44 -15.20
N ALA A 55 8.06 15.77 -15.10
CA ALA A 55 9.16 16.70 -15.18
C ALA A 55 10.20 16.47 -14.08
N MET A 56 9.78 16.13 -12.86
CA MET A 56 10.68 15.77 -11.77
C MET A 56 11.42 14.46 -12.04
N ARG A 57 10.73 13.42 -12.55
CA ARG A 57 11.37 12.14 -12.94
C ARG A 57 12.37 12.32 -14.08
N GLU A 58 12.04 13.15 -15.06
CA GLU A 58 12.93 13.47 -16.17
C GLU A 58 14.11 14.32 -15.70
N ALA A 59 13.89 15.31 -14.82
CA ALA A 59 14.95 16.12 -14.25
C ALA A 59 15.92 15.31 -13.38
N LEU A 60 15.40 14.31 -12.65
CA LEU A 60 16.21 13.45 -11.78
C LEU A 60 16.85 12.26 -12.51
N ASN A 61 16.52 12.02 -13.79
CA ASN A 61 17.11 10.92 -14.56
C ASN A 61 18.57 11.25 -14.92
N PRO A 62 19.57 10.55 -14.34
CA PRO A 62 20.99 10.84 -14.57
C PRO A 62 21.44 10.59 -16.01
N TRP A 63 20.64 9.83 -16.78
CA TRP A 63 20.95 9.41 -18.14
C TRP A 63 20.21 10.24 -19.20
N ARG A 64 19.41 11.24 -18.80
CA ARG A 64 18.58 12.06 -19.72
C ARG A 64 19.35 12.66 -20.90
N ASN A 65 20.61 13.03 -20.70
CA ASN A 65 21.41 13.69 -21.71
C ASN A 65 22.25 12.73 -22.58
N LYS A 66 22.30 11.42 -22.26
CA LYS A 66 23.16 10.47 -22.98
C LYS A 66 22.76 10.29 -24.44
N ASP A 67 21.47 10.35 -24.75
CA ASP A 67 20.97 10.24 -26.12
C ASP A 67 21.25 11.51 -26.93
N ALA A 68 21.26 12.68 -26.27
CA ALA A 68 21.61 13.96 -26.88
C ALA A 68 23.13 14.12 -27.11
N GLU A 69 23.95 13.43 -26.31
CA GLU A 69 25.40 13.32 -26.52
C GLU A 69 25.73 12.30 -27.63
N ALA A 70 24.97 11.22 -27.74
CA ALA A 70 25.13 10.22 -28.80
C ALA A 70 24.82 10.77 -30.20
N SER A 71 23.88 11.71 -30.34
CA SER A 71 23.58 12.36 -31.63
C SER A 71 24.54 13.50 -32.01
N LYS A 72 25.41 13.94 -31.09
CA LYS A 72 26.46 14.95 -31.32
C LYS A 72 27.83 14.37 -31.67
N SER A 73 27.95 13.05 -31.71
CA SER A 73 29.18 12.39 -32.17
C SER A 73 29.19 12.35 -33.71
N PRO A 74 30.26 12.82 -34.38
CA PRO A 74 30.34 12.97 -35.84
C PRO A 74 30.35 11.64 -36.60
#